data_AF-A0A382GPS9-F1
#
_entry.id   AF-A0A382GPS9-F1
#
_cell.length_a   1.000
_cell.length_b   1.000
_cell.length_c   1.000
_cell.angle_alpha   90.00
_cell.angle_beta   90.00
_cell.angle_gamma   90.00
#
_symmetry.space_group_name_H-M   'P 1'
#
loop_
_entity.id
_entity.type
_entity.pdbx_description
1 polymer ?
#
loop_
_entity_poly.entity_id
_entity_poly.type
_entity_poly.pdbx_seq_one_letter_code
_entity_poly.pdbx_strand_id
1 'polypeptide(L)' 'MEKADAVDADMIIAVTKNDEINMLICQIAYTVFNVPKKIARIRSQD' A
#
# COMPACT_ATOMS: atom_id res chain seq x y z
N MET A 1 3.40 -10.77 6.63
CA MET A 1 3.45 -9.33 6.94
C MET A 1 3.87 -9.07 8.37
N GLU A 2 3.58 -9.96 9.32
CA GLU A 2 4.02 -9.85 10.74
C GLU A 2 5.54 -9.85 11.00
N LYS A 3 6.40 -9.99 9.98
CA LYS A 3 7.87 -10.00 10.13
C LYS A 3 8.54 -8.67 9.82
N ALA A 4 7.81 -7.72 9.23
CA ALA A 4 8.27 -6.36 9.04
C ALA A 4 7.26 -5.51 9.80
N ASP A 5 7.71 -4.70 10.76
CA ASP A 5 6.89 -3.87 11.64
C ASP A 5 6.04 -2.86 10.86
N ALA A 6 5.06 -3.37 10.12
CA ALA A 6 4.21 -2.60 9.22
C ALA A 6 3.24 -1.72 10.02
N VAL A 7 3.01 -2.06 11.29
CA VAL A 7 2.24 -1.26 12.25
C VAL A 7 2.96 0.05 12.58
N ASP A 8 4.29 0.03 12.63
CA ASP A 8 5.12 1.20 12.94
C ASP A 8 5.64 1.91 11.68
N ALA A 9 5.17 1.51 10.50
CA ALA A 9 5.60 2.10 9.25
C ALA A 9 4.95 3.48 9.03
N ASP A 10 5.77 4.52 8.88
CA ASP A 10 5.30 5.87 8.54
C ASP A 10 4.73 5.98 7.11
N MET A 11 5.14 5.07 6.22
CA MET A 11 4.78 5.10 4.81
C MET A 11 4.81 3.72 4.15
N ILE A 12 3.87 3.47 3.23
CA ILE A 12 3.87 2.30 2.35
C ILE A 12 3.97 2.71 0.87
N ILE A 13 4.70 1.92 0.08
CA ILE A 13 4.84 2.09 -1.37
C ILE A 13 4.42 0.80 -2.08
N ALA A 14 3.31 0.84 -2.82
CA ALA A 14 2.78 -0.30 -3.57
C ALA A 14 3.12 -0.17 -5.07
N VAL A 15 4.13 -0.93 -5.52
CA VAL A 15 4.72 -0.82 -6.87
C VAL A 15 4.66 -2.12 -7.68
N THR A 16 3.62 -2.92 -7.46
CA THR A 16 3.42 -4.15 -8.23
C THR A 16 3.00 -3.86 -9.67
N LYS A 17 2.94 -4.91 -10.50
CA LYS A 17 2.47 -4.82 -11.89
C LYS A 17 0.95 -4.62 -12.02
N ASN A 18 0.19 -4.87 -10.95
CA ASN A 18 -1.27 -4.81 -10.96
C ASN A 18 -1.74 -3.63 -10.11
N ASP A 19 -2.49 -2.72 -10.73
CA ASP A 19 -2.95 -1.50 -10.09
C ASP A 19 -4.09 -1.75 -9.08
N GLU A 20 -4.95 -2.73 -9.34
CA GLU A 20 -5.99 -3.18 -8.41
C GLU A 20 -5.36 -3.70 -7.10
N ILE A 21 -4.27 -4.45 -7.21
CA ILE A 21 -3.50 -4.92 -6.06
C ILE A 21 -2.84 -3.74 -5.33
N ASN A 22 -2.28 -2.77 -6.06
CA ASN A 22 -1.67 -1.60 -5.44
C ASN A 22 -2.69 -0.76 -4.65
N MET A 23 -3.92 -0.64 -5.18
CA MET A 23 -5.02 0.03 -4.49
C MET A 23 -5.47 -0.75 -3.24
N LEU A 24 -5.62 -2.07 -3.34
CA LEU A 24 -6.00 -2.92 -2.21
C LEU A 24 -4.97 -2.83 -1.09
N ILE A 25 -3.68 -2.81 -1.42
CA ILE A 25 -2.59 -2.64 -0.45
C ILE A 25 -2.75 -1.31 0.30
N CYS A 26 -3.03 -0.20 -0.40
CA CYS A 26 -3.22 1.10 0.25
C CYS A 26 -4.45 1.12 1.16
N GLN A 27 -5.52 0.42 0.79
CA GLN A 27 -6.72 0.31 1.60
C GLN A 27 -6.44 -0.48 2.89
N ILE A 28 -5.81 -1.65 2.78
CA ILE A 28 -5.44 -2.49 3.92
C ILE A 28 -4.45 -1.76 4.83
N ALA A 29 -3.45 -1.09 4.25
CA ALA A 29 -2.48 -0.29 5.01
C ALA A 29 -3.15 0.80 5.85
N TYR A 30 -4.20 1.43 5.33
CA TYR A 30 -4.98 2.41 6.08
C TYR A 30 -5.87 1.76 7.14
N THR A 31 -6.65 0.74 6.79
CA THR A 31 -7.70 0.21 7.69
C THR A 31 -7.17 -0.75 8.75
N VAL A 32 -6.13 -1.52 8.44
CA VAL A 32 -5.58 -2.56 9.33
C VAL A 32 -4.35 -2.06 10.06
N PHE A 33 -3.49 -1.30 9.38
CA PHE A 33 -2.20 -0.88 9.92
C PHE A 33 -2.13 0.61 10.26
N ASN A 34 -3.21 1.37 10.06
CA ASN A 34 -3.28 2.82 10.32
C ASN A 34 -2.14 3.64 9.69
N VAL A 35 -1.54 3.16 8.60
CA VAL A 35 -0.42 3.83 7.94
C VAL A 35 -0.92 5.13 7.29
N PRO A 36 -0.43 6.31 7.71
CA PRO A 36 -0.98 7.58 7.27
C PRO A 36 -0.59 7.93 5.83
N LYS A 37 0.65 7.62 5.41
CA LYS A 37 1.15 7.93 4.06
C LYS A 37 1.21 6.68 3.18
N LYS A 38 0.55 6.73 2.02
CA LYS A 38 0.46 5.62 1.07
C LYS A 38 0.75 6.13 -0.33
N ILE A 39 1.64 5.48 -1.07
CA ILE A 39 1.93 5.79 -2.47
C ILE A 39 1.71 4.51 -3.28
N ALA A 40 0.72 4.52 -4.18
CA ALA A 40 0.49 3.45 -5.14
C ALA A 40 0.95 3.89 -6.52
N ARG A 41 1.61 2.98 -7.25
CA ARG A 41 1.76 3.13 -8.70
C ARG A 41 0.45 2.71 -9.36
N ILE A 42 -0.11 3.60 -10.17
CA ILE A 42 -1.24 3.32 -11.07
C ILE A 42 -0.76 3.57 -12.50
N ARG A 43 -1.03 2.65 -13.41
CA ARG A 43 -0.79 2.83 -14.84
C ARG A 43 -2.12 3.21 -15.50
N SER A 44 -2.21 4.42 -16.05
CA SER A 44 -3.20 4.65 -17.11
C SER A 44 -2.71 3.94 -18.37
N GLN A 45 -3.44 2.94 -18.83
CA GLN A 45 -3.42 2.55 -20.23
C GLN A 45 -4.52 3.36 -20.91
N ASP A 46 -4.13 4.33 -21.73
CA ASP A 46 -5.01 4.93 -22.73
C ASP A 46 -5.40 3.89 -23.80
#